data_AF-A0A845CMR3-F1
#
_entry.id   AF-A0A845CMR3-F1
#
_cell.length_a   1.000
_cell.length_b   1.000
_cell.length_c   1.000
_cell.angle_alpha   90.00
_cell.angle_beta   90.00
_cell.angle_gamma   90.00
#
_symmetry.space_group_name_H-M   'P 1'
#
loop_
_entity.id
_entity.type
_entity.pdbx_description
1 polymer ?
#
loop_
_entity_poly.entity_id
_entity_poly.type
_entity_poly.pdbx_seq_one_letter_code
_entity_poly.pdbx_strand_id
1 'polypeptide(L)'
;MEDIEAQRKYSRIMAERISGILAGEIEGVDADIRYSYQEQSFRLWWGERGDPDTTALITFEQMAALNDEELRQIIRSSVIG
;
A
#
# COMPACT_ATOMS: atom_id res chain seq x y z
N MET A 1 -4.20 12.17 25.64
CA MET A 1 -5.46 11.80 24.95
C MET A 1 -5.50 12.34 23.51
N GLU A 2 -4.66 13.33 23.15
CA GLU A 2 -4.57 13.92 21.80
C GLU A 2 -3.96 13.02 20.70
N ASP A 3 -3.25 11.94 21.08
CA ASP A 3 -2.47 11.13 20.13
C ASP A 3 -3.31 10.18 19.26
N ILE A 4 -4.38 9.61 19.84
CA ILE A 4 -5.21 8.59 19.16
C ILE A 4 -5.98 9.19 17.98
N GLU A 5 -6.48 10.42 18.12
CA GLU A 5 -7.24 11.08 17.06
C GLU A 5 -6.32 11.51 15.89
N ALA A 6 -5.15 12.04 16.21
CA ALA A 6 -4.12 12.36 15.22
C ALA A 6 -3.68 11.11 14.45
N GLN A 7 -3.41 10.00 15.15
CA GLN A 7 -3.02 8.73 14.53
C GLN A 7 -4.12 8.14 13.64
N ARG A 8 -5.39 8.23 14.06
CA ARG A 8 -6.54 7.80 13.24
C ARG A 8 -6.66 8.63 11.97
N LYS A 9 -6.53 9.96 12.09
CA LYS A 9 -6.57 10.87 10.94
C LYS A 9 -5.42 10.57 9.97
N TYR A 10 -4.21 10.37 10.49
CA TYR A 10 -3.05 10.03 9.69
C TYR A 10 -3.23 8.70 8.95
N SER A 11 -3.68 7.66 9.66
CA SER A 11 -3.94 6.34 9.08
C SER A 11 -5.02 6.39 7.99
N ARG A 12 -6.03 7.23 8.17
CA ARG A 12 -7.08 7.47 7.17
C ARG A 12 -6.53 8.12 5.90
N ILE A 13 -5.70 9.15 6.03
CA ILE A 13 -5.06 9.82 4.88
C ILE A 13 -4.21 8.81 4.11
N MET A 14 -3.44 7.97 4.81
CA MET A 14 -2.64 6.91 4.20
C MET A 14 -3.54 5.87 3.50
N ALA A 15 -4.67 5.51 4.09
CA ALA A 15 -5.62 4.56 3.49
C ALA A 15 -6.24 5.12 2.20
N GLU A 16 -6.71 6.37 2.23
CA GLU A 16 -7.28 7.04 1.05
C GLU A 16 -6.26 7.12 -0.09
N ARG A 17 -5.00 7.39 0.25
CA ARG A 17 -3.92 7.46 -0.73
C ARG A 17 -3.59 6.11 -1.37
N ILE A 18 -3.41 5.04 -0.58
CA ILE A 18 -3.12 3.72 -1.16
C ILE A 18 -4.30 3.20 -1.97
N SER A 19 -5.55 3.48 -1.56
CA SER A 19 -6.73 3.19 -2.38
C SER A 19 -6.66 3.88 -3.73
N GLY A 20 -6.31 5.18 -3.76
CA GLY A 20 -6.22 5.95 -4.99
C GLY A 20 -5.13 5.44 -5.95
N ILE A 21 -3.99 5.01 -5.40
CA ILE A 21 -2.90 4.41 -6.19
C ILE A 21 -3.36 3.09 -6.82
N LEU A 22 -3.96 2.20 -6.02
CA LEU A 22 -4.37 0.86 -6.46
C LEU A 22 -5.64 0.85 -7.32
N ALA A 23 -6.48 1.89 -7.24
CA ALA A 23 -7.64 2.05 -8.11
C ALA A 23 -7.28 2.50 -9.53
N GLY A 24 -6.07 3.05 -9.71
CA GLY A 24 -5.54 3.39 -11.03
C GLY A 24 -4.89 2.19 -11.72
N GLU A 25 -4.72 2.28 -13.03
CA GLU A 25 -3.92 1.31 -13.78
C GLU A 25 -2.45 1.44 -13.36
N ILE A 26 -1.83 0.31 -13.01
CA ILE A 26 -0.38 0.21 -12.80
C ILE A 26 0.18 -0.50 -14.02
N GLU A 27 0.93 0.22 -14.86
CA GLU A 27 1.46 -0.31 -16.12
C GLU A 27 2.25 -1.61 -15.90
N GLY A 28 1.87 -2.67 -16.61
CA GLY A 28 2.51 -3.99 -16.51
C GLY A 28 2.03 -4.86 -15.35
N VAL A 29 1.02 -4.41 -14.59
CA VAL A 29 0.37 -5.19 -13.53
C VAL A 29 -1.07 -5.48 -13.92
N ASP A 30 -1.35 -6.73 -14.30
CA ASP A 30 -2.70 -7.21 -14.62
C ASP A 30 -3.42 -7.83 -13.40
N ALA A 31 -2.77 -7.87 -12.24
CA ALA A 31 -3.29 -8.54 -11.06
C ALA A 31 -4.17 -7.62 -10.19
N ASP A 32 -5.23 -8.17 -9.61
CA ASP A 32 -6.08 -7.51 -8.61
C ASP A 32 -5.33 -7.38 -7.28
N ILE A 33 -4.75 -6.21 -7.01
CA ILE A 33 -4.01 -5.95 -5.78
C ILE A 33 -4.98 -5.54 -4.67
N ARG A 34 -4.98 -6.34 -3.60
CA ARG A 34 -5.76 -6.08 -2.39
C ARG A 34 -4.82 -5.62 -1.28
N TYR A 35 -5.35 -4.88 -0.31
CA TYR A 35 -4.55 -4.43 0.83
C TYR A 35 -5.31 -4.47 2.15
N SER A 36 -4.56 -4.50 3.25
CA SER A 36 -5.07 -4.40 4.61
C SER A 36 -4.12 -3.59 5.47
N TYR A 37 -4.68 -2.85 6.42
CA TYR A 37 -3.90 -2.11 7.41
C TYR A 37 -3.28 -3.07 8.44
N GLN A 38 -2.00 -2.90 8.70
CA GLN A 38 -1.26 -3.60 9.74
C GLN A 38 -0.30 -2.62 10.44
N GLU A 39 -0.62 -2.26 11.68
CA GLU A 39 0.18 -1.36 12.53
C GLU A 39 0.47 0.01 11.88
N GLN A 40 1.63 0.22 11.24
CA GLN A 40 1.96 1.46 10.51
C GLN A 40 2.33 1.16 9.05
N SER A 41 1.68 0.15 8.49
CA SER A 41 1.93 -0.34 7.14
C SER A 41 0.65 -0.82 6.48
N PHE A 42 0.69 -0.91 5.16
CA PHE A 42 -0.24 -1.69 4.37
C PHE A 42 0.44 -2.97 3.94
N ARG A 43 -0.25 -4.09 4.17
CA ARG A 43 0.07 -5.37 3.53
C ARG A 43 -0.74 -5.48 2.27
N LEU A 44 -0.05 -5.57 1.13
CA LEU A 44 -0.62 -5.77 -0.20
C LEU A 44 -0.50 -7.25 -0.57
N TRP A 45 -1.46 -7.78 -1.30
CA TRP A 45 -1.37 -9.12 -1.89
C TRP A 45 -2.14 -9.20 -3.20
N TRP A 46 -1.64 -10.02 -4.12
CA TRP A 46 -2.23 -10.25 -5.45
C TRP A 46 -2.44 -11.74 -5.78
N GLY A 47 -2.14 -12.61 -4.81
CA GLY A 47 -2.38 -14.06 -4.87
C GLY A 47 -3.10 -14.56 -3.62
N GLU A 48 -2.60 -15.66 -3.04
CA GLU A 48 -3.15 -16.21 -1.80
C GLU A 48 -2.81 -15.31 -0.61
N ARG A 49 -3.82 -15.00 0.22
CA ARG A 49 -3.60 -14.14 1.39
C ARG A 49 -2.70 -14.87 2.39
N GLY A 50 -1.51 -14.32 2.62
CA GLY A 50 -0.53 -14.87 3.57
C GLY A 50 0.61 -15.61 2.89
N ASP A 51 0.55 -15.80 1.57
CA ASP A 51 1.67 -16.27 0.77
C ASP A 51 2.74 -15.17 0.65
N PRO A 52 3.96 -15.38 1.15
CA PRO A 52 5.05 -14.41 1.06
C PRO A 52 5.44 -14.06 -0.37
N ASP A 53 5.28 -14.99 -1.31
CA ASP A 53 5.70 -14.80 -2.72
C ASP A 53 4.75 -13.86 -3.48
N THR A 54 3.53 -13.67 -2.97
CA THR A 54 2.51 -12.80 -3.57
C THR A 54 2.06 -11.68 -2.63
N THR A 55 2.92 -11.29 -1.69
CA THR A 55 2.66 -10.27 -0.67
C THR A 55 3.77 -9.20 -0.63
N ALA A 56 3.39 -7.94 -0.47
CA ALA A 56 4.32 -6.83 -0.22
C ALA A 56 3.88 -5.98 0.99
N LEU A 57 4.83 -5.26 1.59
CA LEU A 57 4.58 -4.31 2.68
C LEU A 57 4.98 -2.90 2.25
N ILE A 58 4.08 -1.94 2.45
CA ILE A 58 4.33 -0.52 2.23
C ILE A 58 4.09 0.21 3.56
N THR A 59 5.15 0.79 4.12
CA THR A 59 5.07 1.53 5.38
C THR A 59 4.48 2.93 5.18
N PHE A 60 3.94 3.50 6.26
CA PHE A 60 3.45 4.88 6.24
C PHE A 60 4.58 5.90 6.04
N GLU A 61 5.79 5.57 6.46
CA GLU A 61 6.97 6.38 6.18
C GLU A 61 7.29 6.40 4.69
N GLN A 62 7.31 5.24 4.02
CA GLN A 62 7.47 5.17 2.55
C GLN A 62 6.37 5.92 1.82
N MET A 63 5.12 5.76 2.27
CA MET A 63 4.01 6.53 1.74
C MET A 63 4.31 8.03 1.86
N ALA A 64 4.62 8.52 3.06
CA ALA A 64 4.88 9.95 3.27
C ALA A 64 6.10 10.50 2.50
N ALA A 65 7.13 9.69 2.30
CA ALA A 65 8.38 10.10 1.66
C ALA A 65 8.33 10.08 0.13
N LEU A 66 7.54 9.19 -0.46
CA LEU A 66 7.49 8.94 -1.90
C LEU A 66 6.28 9.60 -2.54
N ASN A 67 6.36 9.91 -3.82
CA ASN A 67 5.20 10.30 -4.62
C ASN A 67 4.44 9.06 -5.15
N ASP A 68 3.28 9.29 -5.75
CA ASP A 68 2.40 8.19 -6.21
C ASP A 68 3.04 7.34 -7.32
N GLU A 69 3.85 7.95 -8.19
CA GLU A 69 4.53 7.23 -9.28
C GLU A 69 5.65 6.32 -8.74
N GLU A 70 6.43 6.81 -7.78
CA GLU A 70 7.45 6.00 -7.09
C GLU A 70 6.81 4.82 -6.34
N LEU A 71 5.67 5.03 -5.69
CA LEU A 71 4.92 3.96 -5.03
C LEU A 71 4.38 2.93 -6.05
N ARG A 72 3.86 3.37 -7.20
CA ARG A 72 3.47 2.46 -8.29
C ARG A 72 4.64 1.63 -8.79
N GLN A 73 5.82 2.22 -8.93
CA GLN A 73 7.01 1.50 -9.36
C GLN A 73 7.41 0.42 -8.34
N ILE A 74 7.37 0.71 -7.04
CA ILE A 74 7.66 -0.28 -5.99
C ILE A 74 6.64 -1.42 -6.03
N ILE A 75 5.35 -1.10 -6.15
CA ILE A 75 4.29 -2.10 -6.24
C ILE A 75 4.50 -2.99 -7.48
N ARG A 76 4.75 -2.38 -8.63
CA ARG A 76 5.03 -3.10 -9.88
C ARG A 76 6.24 -4.03 -9.76
N SER A 77 7.35 -3.53 -9.22
CA SER A 77 8.56 -4.34 -9.02
C SER A 77 8.33 -5.50 -8.05
N SER A 78 7.42 -5.33 -7.08
CA SER A 78 7.06 -6.40 -6.14
C SER A 78 6.19 -7.47 -6.79
N VAL A 79 5.34 -7.10 -7.76
CA VAL A 79 4.38 -8.01 -8.41
C VAL A 79 5.02 -8.81 -9.55
N ILE A 80 5.96 -8.20 -10.29
CA ILE A 80 6.60 -8.81 -11.46
C ILE A 80 7.90 -9.56 -11.09
N GLY A 81 8.51 -9.22 -9.96
CA GLY A 81 9.74 -9.83 -9.46
C GLY A 81 9.53 -11.24 -8.92
#